data_AF-A0A958FPW1-F1
#
_entry.id   AF-A0A958FPW1-F1
#
_cell.length_a   1.000
_cell.length_b   1.000
_cell.length_c   1.000
_cell.angle_alpha   90.00
_cell.angle_beta   90.00
_cell.angle_gamma   90.00
#
_symmetry.space_group_name_H-M   'P 1'
#
loop_
_entity.id
_entity.type
_entity.pdbx_description
1 polymer ?
#
loop_
_entity_poly.entity_id
_entity_poly.type
_entity_poly.pdbx_seq_one_letter_code
_entity_poly.pdbx_strand_id
1 'polypeptide(L)'
;SLDLLTLADSFNVILFNSSTERWQNTLVPATETNIADAKTFLDGVSPQFGSRLDLGLFIALQQFANSSASNAILAFTDGRSPLDPLQIQQDNPHDVGIFAIGIGDDVDRERLEMTAALNNGFVTYFDENDNLRSGMFRVFEKISQPILKNVLLNFNKTDVYSVIPQQYPTTFAGAYFFVAGRYVTPENTQLILSGDGVNGTTAVDWQIEFRDDPLSQRFTEKLWAKEMIDAIERQIAVYGDTPALKDSVIALSLRYEIRCRYTSYWADYETSVTGIVTGEPDATRIETAFLQDNYPNPFNPTTTMRLFVDAASANSIKFIKIYNMLGQLVVVIDISTLGAGWHEVRFNGQDAFGNPLPSGIYFVQLQVDGNVTNTLRIHLVK
;
A
#
# COMPACT_ATOMS: atom_id res chain seq x y z
N SER A 1 -8.39 -23.04 4.22
CA SER A 1 -7.59 -23.12 2.99
C SER A 1 -7.77 -24.46 2.32
N LEU A 2 -7.50 -25.59 2.98
CA LEU A 2 -7.60 -26.94 2.39
C LEU A 2 -8.97 -27.27 1.78
N ASP A 3 -10.06 -26.82 2.42
CA ASP A 3 -11.44 -27.02 1.91
C ASP A 3 -11.76 -26.28 0.61
N LEU A 4 -10.88 -25.37 0.17
CA LEU A 4 -11.04 -24.60 -1.06
C LEU A 4 -10.32 -25.23 -2.25
N LEU A 5 -9.54 -26.30 -2.02
CA LEU A 5 -8.82 -27.02 -3.07
C LEU A 5 -9.77 -27.96 -3.83
N THR A 6 -9.47 -28.16 -5.10
CA THR A 6 -10.21 -29.05 -6.02
C THR A 6 -9.32 -30.19 -6.49
N LEU A 7 -9.89 -31.23 -7.11
CA LEU A 7 -9.12 -32.34 -7.67
C LEU A 7 -8.13 -31.95 -8.79
N ALA A 8 -8.24 -30.72 -9.33
CA ALA A 8 -7.27 -30.17 -10.28
C ALA A 8 -5.99 -29.66 -9.59
N ASP A 9 -6.03 -29.48 -8.28
CA ASP A 9 -4.93 -28.93 -7.49
C ASP A 9 -4.04 -30.03 -6.92
N SER A 10 -2.78 -29.68 -6.68
CA SER A 10 -1.85 -30.48 -5.87
C SER A 10 -1.29 -29.59 -4.78
N PHE A 11 -1.12 -30.15 -3.59
CA PHE A 11 -0.74 -29.38 -2.41
C PHE A 11 0.18 -30.19 -1.49
N ASN A 12 0.80 -29.47 -0.56
CA ASN A 12 1.50 -30.03 0.58
C ASN A 12 1.43 -29.02 1.74
N VAL A 13 1.73 -29.48 2.95
CA VAL A 13 1.75 -28.66 4.16
C VAL A 13 3.16 -28.72 4.75
N ILE A 14 3.73 -27.55 5.02
CA ILE A 14 5.04 -27.41 5.66
C ILE A 14 4.84 -26.59 6.92
N LEU A 15 5.26 -27.15 8.04
CA LEU A 15 5.34 -26.46 9.32
C LEU A 15 6.76 -25.94 9.51
N PHE A 16 6.88 -24.80 10.16
CA PHE A 16 8.18 -24.23 10.52
C PHE A 16 8.14 -23.71 11.95
N ASN A 17 9.24 -23.91 12.67
CA ASN A 17 9.52 -23.33 13.98
C ASN A 17 11.04 -23.13 14.10
N SER A 18 11.72 -23.68 15.10
CA SER A 18 13.17 -23.93 15.10
C SER A 18 13.67 -24.86 13.97
N SER A 19 12.82 -25.76 13.46
CA SER A 19 13.08 -26.68 12.35
C SER A 19 11.90 -26.67 11.37
N THR A 20 11.90 -27.57 10.39
CA THR A 20 10.79 -27.73 9.46
C THR A 20 10.29 -29.16 9.45
N GLU A 21 8.98 -29.30 9.30
CA GLU A 21 8.30 -30.59 9.20
C GLU A 21 7.38 -30.54 7.98
N ARG A 22 7.35 -31.64 7.22
CA ARG A 22 6.53 -31.76 6.03
C ARG A 22 5.49 -32.84 6.26
N TRP A 23 4.25 -32.58 5.86
CA TRP A 23 3.21 -33.60 5.85
C TRP A 23 3.52 -34.68 4.80
N GLN A 24 3.86 -34.28 3.58
CA GLN A 24 4.30 -35.17 2.49
C GLN A 24 5.68 -34.78 1.97
N ASN A 25 6.37 -35.71 1.28
CA ASN A 25 7.68 -35.40 0.69
C ASN A 25 7.59 -34.49 -0.55
N THR A 26 6.48 -34.55 -1.27
CA THR A 26 6.21 -33.79 -2.50
C THR A 26 4.76 -33.32 -2.53
N LEU A 27 4.41 -32.45 -3.48
CA LEU A 27 3.01 -32.12 -3.77
C LEU A 27 2.22 -33.38 -4.11
N VAL A 28 1.01 -33.51 -3.54
CA VAL A 28 0.08 -34.61 -3.80
C VAL A 28 -1.28 -34.07 -4.27
N PRO A 29 -2.05 -34.81 -5.07
CA PRO A 29 -3.38 -34.36 -5.53
C PRO A 29 -4.32 -34.08 -4.36
N ALA A 30 -5.15 -33.04 -4.47
CA ALA A 30 -6.11 -32.65 -3.44
C ALA A 30 -7.37 -33.53 -3.43
N THR A 31 -7.18 -34.84 -3.21
CA THR A 31 -8.29 -35.79 -2.99
C THR A 31 -8.91 -35.61 -1.60
N GLU A 32 -10.16 -36.04 -1.42
CA GLU A 32 -10.82 -35.99 -0.10
C GLU A 32 -10.01 -36.71 0.98
N THR A 33 -9.41 -37.86 0.64
CA THR A 33 -8.53 -38.63 1.54
C THR A 33 -7.28 -37.83 1.94
N ASN A 34 -6.59 -37.23 0.95
CA ASN A 34 -5.39 -36.45 1.20
C ASN A 34 -5.69 -35.19 2.02
N ILE A 35 -6.81 -34.51 1.74
CA ILE A 35 -7.26 -33.35 2.52
C ILE A 35 -7.57 -33.75 3.97
N ALA A 36 -8.27 -34.87 4.18
CA ALA A 36 -8.58 -35.35 5.53
C ALA A 36 -7.33 -35.76 6.31
N ASP A 37 -6.36 -36.40 5.65
CA ASP A 37 -5.08 -36.78 6.25
C ASP A 37 -4.24 -35.55 6.63
N ALA A 38 -4.13 -34.55 5.73
CA ALA A 38 -3.44 -33.30 6.01
C ALA A 38 -4.08 -32.52 7.19
N LYS A 39 -5.41 -32.54 7.32
CA LYS A 39 -6.10 -31.96 8.49
C LYS A 39 -5.75 -32.71 9.77
N THR A 40 -5.73 -34.05 9.73
CA THR A 40 -5.32 -34.86 10.88
C THR A 40 -3.89 -34.56 11.30
N PHE A 41 -2.98 -34.37 10.33
CA PHE A 41 -1.62 -33.90 10.58
C PHE A 41 -1.60 -32.54 11.28
N LEU A 42 -2.38 -31.57 10.79
CA LEU A 42 -2.50 -30.23 11.40
C LEU A 42 -3.12 -30.24 12.81
N ASP A 43 -4.12 -31.08 13.06
CA ASP A 43 -4.76 -31.23 14.37
C ASP A 43 -3.80 -31.80 15.43
N GLY A 44 -2.75 -32.52 14.99
CA GLY A 44 -1.69 -33.04 15.86
C GLY A 44 -0.60 -32.01 16.20
N VAL A 45 -0.63 -30.81 15.60
CA VAL A 45 0.43 -29.81 15.77
C VAL A 45 0.31 -29.14 17.13
N SER A 46 1.41 -29.11 17.87
CA SER A 46 1.54 -28.34 19.11
C SER A 46 2.49 -27.16 18.90
N PRO A 47 2.21 -25.98 19.49
CA PRO A 47 3.11 -24.84 19.42
C PRO A 47 4.50 -25.19 19.96
N GLN A 48 5.54 -24.79 19.24
CA GLN A 48 6.93 -24.97 19.62
C GLN A 48 7.68 -23.65 19.49
N PHE A 49 8.78 -23.50 20.24
CA PHE A 49 9.59 -22.29 20.19
C PHE A 49 10.36 -22.15 18.86
N GLY A 50 10.59 -20.91 18.46
CA GLY A 50 11.36 -20.55 17.28
C GLY A 50 10.49 -20.29 16.06
N SER A 51 11.04 -19.54 15.11
CA SER A 51 10.39 -19.25 13.83
C SER A 51 11.45 -19.19 12.75
N ARG A 52 11.33 -20.04 11.73
CA ARG A 52 12.22 -20.16 10.56
C ARG A 52 11.41 -20.17 9.27
N LEU A 53 10.67 -19.08 9.06
CA LEU A 53 9.91 -18.82 7.84
C LEU A 53 10.80 -18.87 6.59
N ASP A 54 12.03 -18.36 6.67
CA ASP A 54 13.05 -18.49 5.63
C ASP A 54 13.25 -19.95 5.19
N LEU A 55 13.45 -20.85 6.15
CA LEU A 55 13.66 -22.27 5.86
C LEU A 55 12.38 -22.95 5.36
N GLY A 56 11.23 -22.58 5.92
CA GLY A 56 9.94 -23.07 5.45
C GLY A 56 9.67 -22.70 3.98
N LEU A 57 9.93 -21.44 3.61
CA LEU A 57 9.82 -20.95 2.23
C LEU A 57 10.82 -21.65 1.31
N PHE A 58 12.08 -21.76 1.72
CA PHE A 58 13.11 -22.46 0.93
C PHE A 58 12.69 -23.90 0.59
N ILE A 59 12.20 -24.66 1.57
CA ILE A 59 11.74 -26.04 1.35
C ILE A 59 10.46 -26.08 0.51
N ALA A 60 9.56 -25.11 0.67
CA ALA A 60 8.35 -25.00 -0.15
C ALA A 60 8.68 -24.75 -1.62
N LEU A 61 9.61 -23.84 -1.90
CA LEU A 61 10.05 -23.49 -3.25
C LEU A 61 10.65 -24.70 -3.99
N GLN A 62 11.37 -25.57 -3.27
CA GLN A 62 11.93 -26.82 -3.83
C GLN A 62 10.89 -27.86 -4.23
N GLN A 63 9.62 -27.70 -3.85
CA GLN A 63 8.57 -28.65 -4.26
C GLN A 63 8.06 -28.40 -5.69
N PHE A 64 8.37 -27.24 -6.28
CA PHE A 64 7.97 -26.90 -7.64
C PHE A 64 9.09 -27.26 -8.62
N ALA A 65 8.72 -27.82 -9.77
CA ALA A 65 9.68 -28.27 -10.80
C ALA A 65 9.63 -27.45 -12.09
N ASN A 66 8.64 -26.56 -12.24
CA ASN A 66 8.40 -25.77 -13.44
C ASN A 66 7.68 -24.47 -13.08
N SER A 67 7.91 -23.41 -13.86
CA SER A 67 7.14 -22.18 -13.74
C SER A 67 5.69 -22.40 -14.20
N SER A 68 4.73 -21.87 -13.43
CA SER A 68 3.31 -21.87 -13.77
C SER A 68 2.64 -20.64 -13.15
N ALA A 69 1.63 -20.09 -13.85
CA ALA A 69 0.84 -18.99 -13.32
C ALA A 69 0.13 -19.35 -11.99
N SER A 70 -0.20 -20.63 -11.82
CA SER A 70 -0.95 -21.13 -10.66
C SER A 70 -0.08 -21.59 -9.49
N ASN A 71 1.26 -21.60 -9.64
CA ASN A 71 2.13 -21.97 -8.52
C ASN A 71 2.08 -20.90 -7.44
N ALA A 72 1.70 -21.30 -6.23
CA ALA A 72 1.50 -20.41 -5.11
C ALA A 72 1.97 -21.05 -3.80
N ILE A 73 2.57 -20.23 -2.94
CA ILE A 73 2.85 -20.54 -1.54
C ILE A 73 2.02 -19.60 -0.69
N LEU A 74 1.19 -20.14 0.21
CA LEU A 74 0.54 -19.38 1.26
C LEU A 74 1.34 -19.56 2.55
N ALA A 75 1.98 -18.49 3.00
CA ALA A 75 2.83 -18.50 4.18
C ALA A 75 2.14 -17.76 5.33
N PHE A 76 2.00 -18.42 6.48
CA PHE A 76 1.34 -17.86 7.66
C PHE A 76 2.37 -17.58 8.74
N THR A 77 2.33 -16.39 9.35
CA THR A 77 3.21 -16.02 10.46
C THR A 77 2.49 -15.04 11.39
N ASP A 78 2.71 -15.19 12.69
CA ASP A 78 2.16 -14.33 13.75
C ASP A 78 3.23 -13.46 14.42
N GLY A 79 4.51 -13.68 14.10
CA GLY A 79 5.62 -12.93 14.66
C GLY A 79 6.77 -12.70 13.71
N ARG A 80 7.85 -12.14 14.25
CA ARG A 80 9.11 -11.94 13.52
C ARG A 80 9.80 -13.27 13.27
N SER A 81 10.33 -13.40 12.06
CA SER A 81 11.11 -14.55 11.64
C SER A 81 12.31 -14.07 10.82
N PRO A 82 13.47 -14.76 10.85
CA PRO A 82 14.49 -14.59 9.84
C PRO A 82 13.86 -14.73 8.45
N LEU A 83 14.10 -13.74 7.60
CA LEU A 83 13.55 -13.66 6.24
C LEU A 83 14.37 -12.65 5.44
N ASP A 84 15.19 -13.11 4.49
CA ASP A 84 15.89 -12.23 3.55
C ASP A 84 15.17 -12.24 2.19
N PRO A 85 14.50 -11.15 1.79
CA PRO A 85 13.74 -11.12 0.56
C PRO A 85 14.56 -11.38 -0.72
N LEU A 86 15.84 -10.98 -0.77
CA LEU A 86 16.67 -11.22 -1.95
C LEU A 86 17.10 -12.68 -2.03
N GLN A 87 17.43 -13.29 -0.89
CA GLN A 87 17.75 -14.71 -0.85
C GLN A 87 16.53 -15.54 -1.29
N ILE A 88 15.33 -15.23 -0.79
CA ILE A 88 14.10 -15.93 -1.18
C ILE A 88 13.82 -15.75 -2.68
N GLN A 89 14.05 -14.58 -3.25
CA GLN A 89 13.93 -14.36 -4.70
C GLN A 89 14.92 -15.25 -5.49
N GLN A 90 16.17 -15.36 -5.04
CA GLN A 90 17.17 -16.23 -5.68
C GLN A 90 16.81 -17.72 -5.55
N ASP A 91 16.19 -18.10 -4.44
CA ASP A 91 15.73 -19.47 -4.17
C ASP A 91 14.42 -19.82 -4.91
N ASN A 92 13.83 -18.89 -5.68
CA ASN A 92 12.58 -19.06 -6.42
C ASN A 92 12.79 -19.06 -7.95
N PRO A 93 13.47 -20.07 -8.53
CA PRO A 93 13.75 -20.14 -9.96
C PRO A 93 12.51 -20.42 -10.84
N HIS A 94 11.34 -20.62 -10.23
CA HIS A 94 10.12 -21.06 -10.90
C HIS A 94 8.98 -20.03 -10.81
N ASP A 95 9.31 -18.78 -10.48
CA ASP A 95 8.36 -17.66 -10.43
C ASP A 95 7.10 -17.96 -9.59
N VAL A 96 7.29 -18.70 -8.50
CA VAL A 96 6.22 -19.11 -7.58
C VAL A 96 5.72 -17.86 -6.85
N GLY A 97 4.39 -17.66 -6.84
CA GLY A 97 3.79 -16.55 -6.11
C GLY A 97 3.86 -16.78 -4.60
N ILE A 98 4.47 -15.87 -3.84
CA ILE A 98 4.52 -15.97 -2.37
C ILE A 98 3.51 -15.02 -1.74
N PHE A 99 2.45 -15.60 -1.16
CA PHE A 99 1.35 -14.89 -0.52
C PHE A 99 1.45 -15.02 0.99
N ALA A 100 2.02 -13.99 1.63
CA ALA A 100 2.19 -14.00 3.07
C ALA A 100 0.91 -13.52 3.80
N ILE A 101 0.65 -14.14 4.93
CA ILE A 101 -0.47 -13.85 5.83
C ILE A 101 0.15 -13.55 7.19
N GLY A 102 0.17 -12.26 7.55
CA GLY A 102 0.62 -11.79 8.85
C GLY A 102 -0.55 -11.71 9.81
N ILE A 103 -0.44 -12.31 10.99
CA ILE A 103 -1.48 -12.28 12.03
C ILE A 103 -0.95 -11.48 13.22
N GLY A 104 -1.71 -10.49 13.67
CA GLY A 104 -1.31 -9.60 14.75
C GLY A 104 -0.25 -8.57 14.34
N ASP A 105 0.32 -7.90 15.34
CA ASP A 105 1.20 -6.74 15.15
C ASP A 105 2.69 -7.05 15.24
N ASP A 106 3.07 -8.23 15.72
CA ASP A 106 4.46 -8.60 15.98
C ASP A 106 5.23 -9.07 14.73
N VAL A 107 4.60 -9.04 13.56
CA VAL A 107 5.22 -9.44 12.28
C VAL A 107 6.19 -8.38 11.73
N ASP A 108 7.24 -8.83 11.04
CA ASP A 108 8.13 -7.92 10.29
C ASP A 108 7.50 -7.55 8.95
N ARG A 109 6.70 -6.48 8.95
CA ARG A 109 5.90 -6.07 7.78
C ARG A 109 6.77 -5.74 6.57
N GLU A 110 7.88 -5.03 6.75
CA GLU A 110 8.75 -4.59 5.67
C GLU A 110 9.39 -5.79 4.95
N ARG A 111 9.87 -6.79 5.69
CA ARG A 111 10.41 -8.02 5.10
C ARG A 111 9.35 -8.85 4.40
N LEU A 112 8.15 -8.97 4.98
CA LEU A 112 7.06 -9.72 4.36
C LEU A 112 6.60 -9.07 3.05
N GLU A 113 6.39 -7.76 3.06
CA GLU A 113 5.99 -6.99 1.88
C GLU A 113 7.04 -7.07 0.78
N MET A 114 8.32 -6.95 1.14
CA MET A 114 9.40 -7.03 0.16
C MET A 114 9.57 -8.45 -0.40
N THR A 115 9.46 -9.49 0.43
CA THR A 115 9.47 -10.89 -0.04
C THR A 115 8.33 -11.15 -1.03
N ALA A 116 7.11 -10.73 -0.69
CA ALA A 116 5.96 -10.92 -1.58
C ALA A 116 6.12 -10.15 -2.90
N ALA A 117 6.56 -8.88 -2.83
CA ALA A 117 6.75 -8.04 -4.01
C ALA A 117 7.80 -8.59 -4.99
N LEU A 118 8.91 -9.12 -4.47
CA LEU A 118 9.97 -9.73 -5.28
C LEU A 118 9.59 -11.10 -5.85
N ASN A 119 8.54 -11.73 -5.34
CA ASN A 119 8.11 -13.09 -5.65
C ASN A 119 6.65 -13.16 -6.09
N ASN A 120 6.20 -12.22 -6.95
CA ASN A 120 4.91 -12.28 -7.65
C ASN A 120 3.67 -12.43 -6.74
N GLY A 121 3.76 -11.95 -5.50
CA GLY A 121 2.70 -12.10 -4.50
C GLY A 121 2.31 -10.79 -3.81
N PHE A 122 1.52 -10.93 -2.74
CA PHE A 122 1.12 -9.82 -1.87
C PHE A 122 0.98 -10.31 -0.43
N VAL A 123 0.95 -9.38 0.51
CA VAL A 123 0.73 -9.67 1.94
C VAL A 123 -0.70 -9.31 2.32
N THR A 124 -1.31 -10.13 3.17
CA THR A 124 -2.57 -9.81 3.86
C THR A 124 -2.33 -9.82 5.36
N TYR A 125 -2.77 -8.77 6.04
CA TYR A 125 -2.69 -8.70 7.50
C TYR A 125 -4.07 -8.96 8.11
N PHE A 126 -4.07 -9.69 9.21
CA PHE A 126 -5.25 -9.92 10.05
C PHE A 126 -4.93 -9.51 11.48
N ASP A 127 -5.85 -8.81 12.12
CA ASP A 127 -5.79 -8.57 13.55
C ASP A 127 -6.23 -9.84 14.31
N GLU A 128 -5.89 -9.95 15.60
CA GLU A 128 -6.22 -11.14 16.40
C GLU A 128 -7.73 -11.44 16.48
N ASN A 129 -8.56 -10.39 16.33
CA ASN A 129 -10.02 -10.48 16.39
C ASN A 129 -10.67 -10.65 15.00
N ASP A 130 -9.89 -10.67 13.93
CA ASP A 130 -10.43 -10.75 12.58
C ASP A 130 -11.02 -12.13 12.27
N ASN A 131 -12.04 -12.15 11.40
CA ASN A 131 -12.57 -13.39 10.86
C ASN A 131 -11.63 -13.96 9.79
N LEU A 132 -10.62 -14.71 10.23
CA LEU A 132 -9.62 -15.36 9.40
C LEU A 132 -10.24 -16.23 8.30
N ARG A 133 -11.34 -16.94 8.59
CA ARG A 133 -12.02 -17.80 7.59
C ARG A 133 -12.52 -16.99 6.40
N SER A 134 -13.22 -15.89 6.65
CA SER A 134 -13.74 -15.02 5.60
C SER A 134 -12.63 -14.28 4.83
N GLY A 135 -11.59 -13.85 5.55
CA GLY A 135 -10.42 -13.23 4.96
C GLY A 135 -9.66 -14.17 4.04
N MET A 136 -9.46 -15.41 4.48
CA MET A 136 -8.78 -16.44 3.71
C MET A 136 -9.52 -16.76 2.42
N PHE A 137 -10.85 -16.80 2.44
CA PHE A 137 -11.64 -17.00 1.23
C PHE A 137 -11.33 -15.91 0.18
N ARG A 138 -11.26 -14.63 0.59
CA ARG A 138 -10.90 -13.53 -0.33
C ARG A 138 -9.48 -13.63 -0.87
N VAL A 139 -8.52 -14.06 -0.05
CA VAL A 139 -7.14 -14.31 -0.51
C VAL A 139 -7.14 -15.43 -1.55
N PHE A 140 -7.82 -16.55 -1.28
CA PHE A 140 -7.93 -17.68 -2.20
C PHE A 140 -8.59 -17.30 -3.53
N GLU A 141 -9.70 -16.54 -3.50
CA GLU A 141 -10.32 -16.06 -4.73
C GLU A 141 -9.35 -15.22 -5.57
N LYS A 142 -8.63 -14.29 -4.92
CA LYS A 142 -7.66 -13.43 -5.60
C LYS A 142 -6.54 -14.22 -6.25
N ILE A 143 -5.91 -15.16 -5.53
CA ILE A 143 -4.79 -15.95 -6.07
C ILE A 143 -5.23 -16.97 -7.13
N SER A 144 -6.49 -17.41 -7.10
CA SER A 144 -7.03 -18.35 -8.09
C SER A 144 -7.25 -17.72 -9.47
N GLN A 145 -7.16 -16.39 -9.58
CA GLN A 145 -7.40 -15.64 -10.81
C GLN A 145 -6.23 -14.68 -11.14
N PRO A 146 -5.02 -15.21 -11.42
CA PRO A 146 -3.92 -14.39 -11.92
C PRO A 146 -4.27 -13.89 -13.33
N ILE A 147 -4.20 -12.58 -13.54
CA ILE A 147 -4.44 -11.95 -14.84
C ILE A 147 -3.13 -11.81 -15.62
N LEU A 148 -2.09 -11.23 -15.02
CA LEU A 148 -0.78 -11.02 -15.66
C LEU A 148 0.36 -11.19 -14.67
N LYS A 149 1.31 -12.09 -14.99
CA LYS A 149 2.64 -12.17 -14.35
C LYS A 149 3.65 -11.37 -15.17
N ASN A 150 4.84 -11.13 -14.59
CA ASN A 150 5.97 -10.48 -15.28
C ASN A 150 5.54 -9.18 -15.96
N VAL A 151 4.78 -8.37 -15.22
CA VAL A 151 4.19 -7.14 -15.75
C VAL A 151 5.29 -6.17 -16.11
N LEU A 152 5.19 -5.56 -17.28
CA LEU A 152 6.10 -4.55 -17.81
C LEU A 152 5.28 -3.35 -18.29
N LEU A 153 5.81 -2.15 -18.06
CA LEU A 153 5.28 -0.92 -18.61
C LEU A 153 6.31 -0.29 -19.53
N ASN A 154 5.89 0.01 -20.76
CA ASN A 154 6.65 0.81 -21.71
C ASN A 154 5.88 2.09 -22.01
N PHE A 155 6.43 3.23 -21.58
CA PHE A 155 5.84 4.56 -21.79
C PHE A 155 6.05 5.11 -23.21
N ASN A 156 6.75 4.37 -24.07
CA ASN A 156 7.21 4.79 -25.40
C ASN A 156 7.94 6.15 -25.40
N LYS A 157 8.62 6.43 -24.29
CA LYS A 157 9.38 7.65 -24.04
C LYS A 157 10.67 7.32 -23.32
N THR A 158 11.74 8.03 -23.66
CA THR A 158 13.08 7.83 -23.09
C THR A 158 13.37 8.74 -21.91
N ASP A 159 12.57 9.78 -21.72
CA ASP A 159 12.71 10.79 -20.68
C ASP A 159 11.76 10.56 -19.50
N VAL A 160 11.20 9.34 -19.36
CA VAL A 160 10.48 8.89 -18.17
C VAL A 160 11.46 8.22 -17.21
N TYR A 161 11.54 8.71 -15.98
CA TYR A 161 12.55 8.30 -15.00
C TYR A 161 12.02 8.28 -13.58
N SER A 162 12.79 7.67 -12.67
CA SER A 162 12.44 7.50 -11.25
C SER A 162 11.03 6.92 -11.05
N VAL A 163 10.74 5.86 -11.82
CA VAL A 163 9.46 5.15 -11.77
C VAL A 163 9.44 4.20 -10.59
N ILE A 164 8.29 4.14 -9.92
CA ILE A 164 7.99 3.21 -8.83
C ILE A 164 6.63 2.53 -9.06
N PRO A 165 6.48 1.26 -8.65
CA PRO A 165 7.51 0.41 -8.06
C PRO A 165 8.59 0.00 -9.08
N GLN A 166 9.78 -0.38 -8.60
CA GLN A 166 10.89 -0.83 -9.47
C GLN A 166 10.59 -2.16 -10.18
N GLN A 167 9.82 -3.03 -9.52
CA GLN A 167 9.28 -4.25 -10.07
C GLN A 167 7.76 -4.18 -9.99
N TYR A 168 7.07 -4.40 -11.11
CA TYR A 168 5.61 -4.36 -11.14
C TYR A 168 5.03 -5.65 -10.56
N PRO A 169 4.04 -5.55 -9.67
CA PRO A 169 3.47 -6.73 -9.05
C PRO A 169 2.67 -7.56 -10.08
N THR A 170 2.54 -8.84 -9.80
CA THR A 170 1.58 -9.69 -10.53
C THR A 170 0.17 -9.13 -10.34
N THR A 171 -0.58 -9.05 -11.43
CA THR A 171 -1.96 -8.53 -11.43
C THR A 171 -2.94 -9.68 -11.24
N PHE A 172 -3.83 -9.55 -10.26
CA PHE A 172 -4.92 -10.49 -9.98
C PHE A 172 -6.28 -9.85 -10.29
N ALA A 173 -7.32 -10.65 -10.48
CA ALA A 173 -8.67 -10.13 -10.66
C ALA A 173 -9.09 -9.22 -9.49
N GLY A 174 -9.58 -8.02 -9.84
CA GLY A 174 -9.97 -6.99 -8.88
C GLY A 174 -8.79 -6.31 -8.16
N ALA A 175 -7.55 -6.69 -8.45
CA ALA A 175 -6.36 -6.03 -7.93
C ALA A 175 -5.98 -4.84 -8.82
N TYR A 176 -5.41 -3.82 -8.18
CA TYR A 176 -4.79 -2.68 -8.82
C TYR A 176 -3.43 -2.44 -8.17
N PHE A 177 -2.52 -1.84 -8.92
CA PHE A 177 -1.33 -1.20 -8.39
C PHE A 177 -1.22 0.17 -9.04
N PHE A 178 -0.56 1.11 -8.37
CA PHE A 178 -0.28 2.41 -8.95
C PHE A 178 1.18 2.47 -9.39
N VAL A 179 1.43 3.32 -10.38
CA VAL A 179 2.78 3.63 -10.86
C VAL A 179 2.95 5.13 -10.83
N ALA A 180 4.02 5.58 -10.19
CA ALA A 180 4.39 6.98 -10.15
C ALA A 180 5.78 7.16 -10.75
N GLY A 181 5.99 8.23 -11.49
CA GLY A 181 7.26 8.51 -12.14
C GLY A 181 7.35 9.96 -12.55
N ARG A 182 8.50 10.33 -13.10
CA ARG A 182 8.77 11.69 -13.58
C ARG A 182 9.03 11.65 -15.07
N TYR A 183 8.70 12.74 -15.76
CA TYR A 183 8.99 12.93 -17.17
C TYR A 183 9.49 14.36 -17.40
N VAL A 184 10.13 14.62 -18.54
CA VAL A 184 10.63 15.96 -18.89
C VAL A 184 9.72 16.65 -19.89
N THR A 185 9.26 15.94 -20.92
CA THR A 185 8.52 16.51 -22.04
C THR A 185 7.01 16.23 -21.92
N PRO A 186 6.18 17.28 -21.81
CA PRO A 186 4.73 17.15 -21.75
C PRO A 186 4.15 16.94 -23.16
N GLU A 187 3.84 15.68 -23.50
CA GLU A 187 3.21 15.32 -24.76
C GLU A 187 2.34 14.06 -24.61
N ASN A 188 1.47 13.82 -25.58
CA ASN A 188 0.72 12.57 -25.64
C ASN A 188 1.65 11.41 -26.02
N THR A 189 1.54 10.30 -25.30
CA THR A 189 2.27 9.08 -25.62
C THR A 189 1.38 7.86 -25.46
N GLN A 190 1.84 6.74 -26.00
CA GLN A 190 1.24 5.44 -25.81
C GLN A 190 1.93 4.73 -24.65
N LEU A 191 1.16 4.36 -23.62
CA LEU A 191 1.59 3.44 -22.59
C LEU A 191 1.21 2.02 -22.99
N ILE A 192 2.21 1.14 -23.07
CA ILE A 192 2.00 -0.29 -23.32
C ILE A 192 2.25 -1.03 -22.01
N LEU A 193 1.22 -1.70 -21.50
CA LEU A 193 1.36 -2.70 -20.45
C LEU A 193 1.42 -4.08 -21.09
N SER A 194 2.44 -4.85 -20.76
CA SER A 194 2.54 -6.26 -21.17
C SER A 194 2.80 -7.17 -19.99
N GLY A 195 2.48 -8.46 -20.15
CA GLY A 195 2.77 -9.47 -19.15
C GLY A 195 2.35 -10.85 -19.63
N ASP A 196 2.68 -11.87 -18.85
CA ASP A 196 2.35 -13.26 -19.12
C ASP A 196 0.97 -13.59 -18.56
N GLY A 197 -0.01 -13.74 -19.46
CA GLY A 197 -1.35 -14.18 -19.13
C GLY A 197 -1.53 -15.69 -19.30
N VAL A 198 -2.71 -16.19 -18.97
CA VAL A 198 -3.05 -17.63 -19.04
C VAL A 198 -2.84 -18.23 -20.44
N ASN A 199 -3.09 -17.44 -21.49
CA ASN A 199 -2.97 -17.85 -22.90
C ASN A 199 -1.67 -17.39 -23.56
N GLY A 200 -0.66 -16.99 -22.77
CA GLY A 200 0.60 -16.42 -23.24
C GLY A 200 0.70 -14.92 -23.03
N THR A 201 1.75 -14.32 -23.57
CA THR A 201 2.04 -12.89 -23.40
C THR A 201 0.92 -12.04 -24.00
N THR A 202 0.37 -11.16 -23.17
CA THR A 202 -0.68 -10.20 -23.54
C THR A 202 -0.13 -8.78 -23.41
N ALA A 203 -0.55 -7.89 -24.30
CA ALA A 203 -0.25 -6.48 -24.22
C ALA A 203 -1.53 -5.65 -24.41
N VAL A 204 -1.63 -4.56 -23.65
CA VAL A 204 -2.71 -3.58 -23.75
C VAL A 204 -2.07 -2.21 -23.85
N ASP A 205 -2.52 -1.41 -24.80
CA ASP A 205 -2.04 -0.05 -24.97
C ASP A 205 -3.12 0.99 -24.63
N TRP A 206 -2.66 2.09 -24.04
CA TRP A 206 -3.49 3.26 -23.72
C TRP A 206 -2.82 4.53 -24.23
N GLN A 207 -3.64 5.46 -24.73
CA GLN A 207 -3.18 6.82 -24.96
C GLN A 207 -3.21 7.58 -23.63
N ILE A 208 -2.06 8.10 -23.24
CA ILE A 208 -1.90 8.92 -22.03
C ILE A 208 -1.36 10.29 -22.39
N GLU A 209 -1.83 11.29 -21.66
CA GLU A 209 -1.42 12.69 -21.87
C GLU A 209 -0.52 13.12 -20.72
N PHE A 210 0.74 13.45 -21.04
CA PHE A 210 1.65 14.09 -20.09
C PHE A 210 1.46 15.61 -20.17
N ARG A 211 0.85 16.19 -19.13
CA ARG A 211 0.51 17.61 -19.06
C ARG A 211 1.50 18.39 -18.21
N ASP A 212 1.94 19.53 -18.73
CA ASP A 212 2.57 20.57 -17.92
C ASP A 212 1.49 21.48 -17.33
N ASP A 213 0.85 21.03 -16.24
CA ASP A 213 -0.13 21.82 -15.49
C ASP A 213 0.35 22.06 -14.04
N PRO A 214 0.98 23.22 -13.77
CA PRO A 214 1.53 23.55 -12.46
C PRO A 214 0.48 23.79 -11.36
N LEU A 215 -0.79 24.02 -11.72
CA LEU A 215 -1.84 24.44 -10.79
C LEU A 215 -2.71 23.28 -10.34
N SER A 216 -3.01 22.30 -11.21
CA SER A 216 -3.86 21.15 -10.85
C SER A 216 -3.11 19.97 -10.22
N GLN A 217 -1.78 19.90 -10.35
CA GLN A 217 -1.00 18.69 -10.01
C GLN A 217 0.04 18.83 -8.88
N ARG A 218 0.01 19.90 -8.08
CA ARG A 218 0.96 20.06 -6.95
C ARG A 218 0.98 18.87 -5.98
N PHE A 219 -0.13 18.15 -5.87
CA PHE A 219 -0.20 16.96 -5.03
C PHE A 219 0.52 15.76 -5.66
N THR A 220 0.57 15.64 -6.99
CA THR A 220 1.18 14.49 -7.70
C THR A 220 2.68 14.43 -7.49
N GLU A 221 3.35 15.59 -7.49
CA GLU A 221 4.79 15.68 -7.22
C GLU A 221 5.11 15.25 -5.78
N LYS A 222 4.34 15.73 -4.79
CA LYS A 222 4.50 15.33 -3.38
C LYS A 222 4.11 13.87 -3.14
N LEU A 223 3.09 13.35 -3.84
CA LEU A 223 2.72 11.94 -3.79
C LEU A 223 3.85 11.06 -4.31
N TRP A 224 4.36 11.35 -5.51
CA TRP A 224 5.53 10.64 -6.04
C TRP A 224 6.72 10.70 -5.08
N ALA A 225 7.02 11.88 -4.51
CA ALA A 225 8.12 12.03 -3.57
C ALA A 225 7.93 11.19 -2.30
N LYS A 226 6.71 11.13 -1.75
CA LYS A 226 6.37 10.30 -0.59
C LYS A 226 6.56 8.82 -0.90
N GLU A 227 6.02 8.35 -2.02
CA GLU A 227 6.11 6.94 -2.40
C GLU A 227 7.55 6.52 -2.72
N MET A 228 8.36 7.43 -3.29
CA MET A 228 9.80 7.21 -3.47
C MET A 228 10.56 7.14 -2.15
N ILE A 229 10.26 8.05 -1.20
CA ILE A 229 10.84 8.02 0.15
C ILE A 229 10.51 6.68 0.80
N ASP A 230 9.24 6.25 0.78
CA ASP A 230 8.81 4.99 1.39
C ASP A 230 9.47 3.77 0.74
N ALA A 231 9.59 3.76 -0.59
CA ALA A 231 10.26 2.70 -1.31
C ALA A 231 11.73 2.56 -0.89
N ILE A 232 12.45 3.69 -0.75
CA ILE A 232 13.84 3.67 -0.31
C ILE A 232 13.95 3.33 1.19
N GLU A 233 13.07 3.85 2.03
CA GLU A 233 13.06 3.54 3.46
C GLU A 233 12.82 2.05 3.73
N ARG A 234 11.92 1.42 2.97
CA ARG A 234 11.71 -0.04 3.02
C ARG A 234 13.00 -0.79 2.67
N GLN A 235 13.73 -0.37 1.63
CA GLN A 235 15.03 -0.97 1.30
C GLN A 235 16.06 -0.80 2.43
N ILE A 236 16.14 0.40 3.00
CA ILE A 236 17.06 0.69 4.12
C ILE A 236 16.71 -0.17 5.34
N ALA A 237 15.43 -0.37 5.63
CA ALA A 237 15.02 -1.14 6.79
C ALA A 237 15.32 -2.64 6.63
N VAL A 238 15.23 -3.16 5.40
CA VAL A 238 15.52 -4.58 5.11
C VAL A 238 17.03 -4.86 4.98
N TYR A 239 17.79 -4.01 4.29
CA TYR A 239 19.21 -4.27 3.94
C TYR A 239 20.23 -3.38 4.66
N GLY A 240 19.77 -2.42 5.46
CA GLY A 240 20.63 -1.44 6.13
C GLY A 240 20.83 -0.17 5.32
N ASP A 241 21.43 0.84 5.95
CA ASP A 241 21.69 2.11 5.30
C ASP A 241 22.95 2.05 4.43
N THR A 242 22.90 2.74 3.29
CA THR A 242 24.09 3.08 2.52
C THR A 242 24.13 4.60 2.36
N PRO A 243 25.31 5.22 2.21
CA PRO A 243 25.41 6.66 1.98
C PRO A 243 24.52 7.11 0.80
N ALA A 244 24.50 6.35 -0.29
CA ALA A 244 23.70 6.66 -1.48
C ALA A 244 22.18 6.66 -1.20
N LEU A 245 21.65 5.65 -0.49
CA LEU A 245 20.22 5.60 -0.15
C LEU A 245 19.86 6.70 0.85
N LYS A 246 20.70 6.93 1.86
CA LYS A 246 20.50 7.98 2.87
C LYS A 246 20.47 9.37 2.24
N ASP A 247 21.46 9.70 1.41
CA ASP A 247 21.54 11.00 0.75
C ASP A 247 20.35 11.22 -0.19
N SER A 248 19.88 10.17 -0.87
CA SER A 248 18.69 10.23 -1.72
C SER A 248 17.42 10.55 -0.94
N VAL A 249 17.20 9.87 0.20
CA VAL A 249 16.03 10.12 1.05
C VAL A 249 16.08 11.51 1.69
N ILE A 250 17.25 11.97 2.15
CA ILE A 250 17.42 13.32 2.69
C ILE A 250 17.14 14.37 1.61
N ALA A 251 17.68 14.19 0.40
CA ALA A 251 17.47 15.13 -0.70
C ALA A 251 15.99 15.24 -1.10
N LEU A 252 15.27 14.11 -1.20
CA LEU A 252 13.83 14.11 -1.44
C LEU A 252 13.07 14.77 -0.30
N SER A 253 13.40 14.42 0.94
CA SER A 253 12.76 14.96 2.14
C SER A 253 12.86 16.48 2.21
N LEU A 254 14.07 17.05 2.01
CA LEU A 254 14.30 18.49 2.04
C LEU A 254 13.65 19.19 0.85
N ARG A 255 13.72 18.61 -0.35
CA ARG A 255 13.15 19.21 -1.57
C ARG A 255 11.62 19.30 -1.52
N TYR A 256 10.96 18.28 -0.98
CA TYR A 256 9.50 18.17 -0.99
C TYR A 256 8.85 18.47 0.36
N GLU A 257 9.66 18.78 1.37
CA GLU A 257 9.25 19.06 2.75
C GLU A 257 8.46 17.90 3.37
N ILE A 258 8.85 16.67 3.03
CA ILE A 258 8.24 15.44 3.52
C ILE A 258 9.17 14.84 4.56
N ARG A 259 8.72 14.71 5.81
CA ARG A 259 9.51 14.05 6.85
C ARG A 259 9.90 12.62 6.45
N CYS A 260 11.16 12.29 6.66
CA CYS A 260 11.67 10.93 6.59
C CYS A 260 12.35 10.56 7.92
N ARG A 261 12.89 9.35 8.04
CA ARG A 261 13.58 8.85 9.22
C ARG A 261 14.84 9.65 9.60
N TYR A 262 15.41 10.42 8.67
CA TYR A 262 16.63 11.22 8.86
C TYR A 262 16.36 12.72 9.04
N THR A 263 15.14 13.18 8.85
CA THR A 263 14.77 14.59 8.96
C THR A 263 13.76 14.80 10.08
N SER A 264 13.78 16.00 10.65
CA SER A 264 12.81 16.42 11.66
C SER A 264 12.37 17.84 11.37
N TYR A 265 11.12 18.16 11.67
CA TYR A 265 10.69 19.55 11.73
C TYR A 265 11.19 20.13 13.05
N TRP A 266 11.88 21.26 12.97
CA TRP A 266 12.21 22.06 14.14
C TRP A 266 11.40 23.35 14.05
N ALA A 267 10.76 23.73 15.16
CA ALA A 267 10.06 25.00 15.28
C ALA A 267 10.89 25.90 16.20
N ASP A 268 11.36 27.03 15.67
CA ASP A 268 11.99 28.07 16.47
C ASP A 268 10.90 28.90 17.16
N TYR A 269 10.85 28.85 18.50
CA TYR A 269 9.92 29.67 19.28
C TYR A 269 10.58 30.94 19.83
N GLU A 270 11.84 31.23 19.51
CA GLU A 270 12.60 32.38 20.06
C GLU A 270 12.96 33.47 19.05
N THR A 271 12.09 33.77 18.08
CA THR A 271 12.13 35.07 17.40
C THR A 271 11.07 36.00 17.97
N SER A 272 11.48 36.77 18.98
CA SER A 272 10.78 38.00 19.33
C SER A 272 10.84 38.93 18.12
N VAL A 273 9.68 39.22 17.53
CA VAL A 273 9.54 40.19 16.43
C VAL A 273 9.75 41.59 17.01
N THR A 274 11.01 42.00 17.16
CA THR A 274 11.39 43.40 17.36
C THR A 274 12.19 43.86 16.16
N GLY A 275 11.46 44.11 15.07
CA GLY A 275 11.96 44.78 13.89
C GLY A 275 10.77 45.37 13.15
N ILE A 276 10.56 46.68 13.27
CA ILE A 276 9.70 47.42 12.33
C ILE A 276 10.45 47.38 11.01
N VAL A 277 10.08 46.46 10.14
CA VAL A 277 10.52 46.43 8.74
C VAL A 277 9.62 47.40 7.98
N THR A 278 10.13 48.60 7.68
CA THR A 278 9.50 49.56 6.75
C THR A 278 9.85 49.20 5.30
N GLY A 279 9.48 47.99 4.92
CA GLY A 279 9.49 47.50 3.55
C GLY A 279 8.50 46.35 3.57
N GLU A 280 7.42 46.46 2.79
CA GLU A 280 6.39 45.44 2.75
C GLU A 280 7.05 44.07 2.56
N PRO A 281 6.96 43.17 3.56
CA PRO A 281 7.22 41.79 3.27
C PRO A 281 6.11 41.38 2.30
N ASP A 282 6.48 40.78 1.17
CA ASP A 282 5.57 39.95 0.40
C ASP A 282 5.26 38.71 1.26
N ALA A 283 4.49 38.95 2.33
CA ALA A 283 3.82 37.94 3.10
C ALA A 283 2.74 37.42 2.18
N THR A 284 2.98 36.25 1.60
CA THR A 284 2.02 35.56 0.75
C THR A 284 0.79 35.20 1.58
N ARG A 285 -0.12 36.16 1.65
CA ARG A 285 -1.53 36.14 2.02
C ARG A 285 -2.06 34.80 2.54
N ILE A 286 -2.16 34.64 3.86
CA ILE A 286 -3.05 33.63 4.48
C ILE A 286 -4.48 34.21 4.45
N GLU A 287 -5.22 33.98 3.36
CA GLU A 287 -6.62 34.45 3.21
C GLU A 287 -7.51 33.43 2.48
N THR A 288 -7.58 32.18 2.95
CA THR A 288 -8.56 31.20 2.45
C THR A 288 -9.01 30.22 3.55
N ALA A 289 -10.18 29.60 3.37
CA ALA A 289 -10.70 28.55 4.26
C ALA A 289 -9.78 27.30 4.29
N PHE A 290 -9.59 26.70 5.48
CA PHE A 290 -8.69 25.55 5.70
C PHE A 290 -9.17 24.59 6.80
N LEU A 291 -8.77 23.31 6.70
CA LEU A 291 -8.96 22.32 7.75
C LEU A 291 -7.70 22.19 8.63
N GLN A 292 -7.91 21.92 9.91
CA GLN A 292 -6.90 21.48 10.86
C GLN A 292 -7.01 19.98 11.11
N ASP A 293 -6.05 19.46 11.87
CA ASP A 293 -5.99 18.06 12.30
C ASP A 293 -7.31 17.56 12.89
N ASN A 294 -7.55 16.27 12.68
CA ASN A 294 -8.68 15.57 13.24
C ASN A 294 -8.33 15.00 14.63
N TYR A 295 -9.28 15.04 15.56
CA TYR A 295 -9.15 14.37 16.85
C TYR A 295 -10.40 13.54 17.17
N PRO A 296 -10.24 12.27 17.59
CA PRO A 296 -8.97 11.51 17.70
C PRO A 296 -8.35 11.16 16.33
N ASN A 297 -7.04 10.86 16.29
CA ASN A 297 -6.35 10.28 15.13
C ASN A 297 -5.24 9.34 15.64
N PRO A 298 -5.33 8.01 15.46
CA PRO A 298 -6.40 7.27 14.78
C PRO A 298 -7.75 7.38 15.50
N PHE A 299 -8.86 7.13 14.79
CA PHE A 299 -10.23 7.25 15.33
C PHE A 299 -11.06 5.99 15.18
N ASN A 300 -12.03 5.77 16.08
CA ASN A 300 -12.98 4.66 16.04
C ASN A 300 -14.37 5.06 16.58
N PRO A 301 -15.46 4.98 15.78
CA PRO A 301 -15.50 5.25 14.35
C PRO A 301 -15.61 6.75 14.07
N THR A 302 -15.61 7.60 15.10
CA THR A 302 -15.85 9.05 14.98
C THR A 302 -14.58 9.86 15.18
N THR A 303 -14.40 10.87 14.32
CA THR A 303 -13.42 11.94 14.49
C THR A 303 -14.05 13.31 14.23
N THR A 304 -13.44 14.37 14.77
CA THR A 304 -13.85 15.75 14.53
C THR A 304 -12.69 16.53 13.93
N MET A 305 -12.97 17.26 12.84
CA MET A 305 -12.03 18.15 12.16
C MET A 305 -12.41 19.59 12.43
N ARG A 306 -11.44 20.48 12.66
CA ARG A 306 -11.73 21.91 12.81
C ARG A 306 -11.56 22.61 11.47
N LEU A 307 -12.58 23.36 11.07
CA LEU A 307 -12.62 24.14 9.83
C LEU A 307 -12.60 25.62 10.19
N PHE A 308 -11.70 26.38 9.58
CA PHE A 308 -11.77 27.83 9.58
C PHE A 308 -12.27 28.33 8.22
N VAL A 309 -13.21 29.28 8.25
CA VAL A 309 -13.79 29.90 7.08
C VAL A 309 -13.62 31.41 7.20
N ASP A 310 -12.91 32.03 6.27
CA ASP A 310 -12.82 33.49 6.21
C ASP A 310 -14.09 34.10 5.57
N ALA A 311 -14.28 35.40 5.74
CA ALA A 311 -15.48 36.09 5.25
C ALA A 311 -15.62 36.09 3.72
N ALA A 312 -14.51 36.06 2.97
CA ALA A 312 -14.54 36.04 1.51
C ALA A 312 -14.88 34.64 0.97
N SER A 313 -14.47 33.57 1.66
CA SER A 313 -14.73 32.18 1.25
C SER A 313 -16.10 31.64 1.67
N ALA A 314 -16.86 32.36 2.50
CA ALA A 314 -18.11 31.87 3.10
C ALA A 314 -19.18 31.40 2.09
N ASN A 315 -19.22 31.99 0.88
CA ASN A 315 -20.15 31.58 -0.18
C ASN A 315 -19.56 30.55 -1.16
N SER A 316 -18.27 30.26 -1.03
CA SER A 316 -17.45 29.50 -1.97
C SER A 316 -17.09 28.11 -1.46
N ILE A 317 -17.29 27.84 -0.17
CA ILE A 317 -17.22 26.52 0.42
C ILE A 317 -18.57 25.83 0.33
N LYS A 318 -18.60 24.60 -0.16
CA LYS A 318 -19.85 23.82 -0.29
C LYS A 318 -19.71 22.42 0.27
N PHE A 319 -18.57 21.79 0.04
CA PHE A 319 -18.38 20.39 0.35
C PHE A 319 -17.00 20.10 0.92
N ILE A 320 -16.98 19.19 1.87
CA ILE A 320 -15.80 18.39 2.19
C ILE A 320 -15.99 17.03 1.54
N LYS A 321 -14.97 16.55 0.82
CA LYS A 321 -15.00 15.26 0.13
C LYS A 321 -13.99 14.33 0.76
N ILE A 322 -14.41 13.12 1.12
CA ILE A 322 -13.54 12.11 1.72
C ILE A 322 -13.33 11.00 0.71
N TYR A 323 -12.07 10.65 0.49
CA TYR A 323 -11.61 9.65 -0.45
C TYR A 323 -10.91 8.51 0.29
N ASN A 324 -11.01 7.30 -0.23
CA ASN A 324 -10.16 6.19 0.23
C ASN A 324 -8.76 6.30 -0.41
N MET A 325 -7.85 5.37 -0.07
CA MET A 325 -6.49 5.31 -0.64
C MET A 325 -6.45 5.14 -2.17
N LEU A 326 -7.57 4.75 -2.79
CA LEU A 326 -7.73 4.64 -4.23
C LEU A 326 -8.11 5.95 -4.93
N GLY A 327 -8.34 7.03 -4.18
CA GLY A 327 -8.92 8.26 -4.72
C GLY A 327 -10.40 8.11 -5.10
N GLN A 328 -11.07 7.02 -4.70
CA GLN A 328 -12.52 6.90 -4.87
C GLN A 328 -13.21 7.78 -3.84
N LEU A 329 -14.20 8.56 -4.28
CA LEU A 329 -15.02 9.38 -3.40
C LEU A 329 -15.93 8.47 -2.57
N VAL A 330 -15.81 8.59 -1.24
CA VAL A 330 -16.49 7.72 -0.28
C VAL A 330 -17.67 8.44 0.38
N VAL A 331 -17.46 9.71 0.75
CA VAL A 331 -18.53 10.54 1.31
C VAL A 331 -18.31 12.01 0.95
N VAL A 332 -19.42 12.74 0.84
CA VAL A 332 -19.45 14.19 0.70
C VAL A 332 -20.19 14.75 1.91
N ILE A 333 -19.54 15.63 2.66
CA ILE A 333 -20.12 16.35 3.78
C ILE A 333 -20.50 17.75 3.29
N ASP A 334 -21.78 18.08 3.33
CA ASP A 334 -22.28 19.41 3.01
C ASP A 334 -21.92 20.40 4.13
N ILE A 335 -21.23 21.47 3.74
CA ILE A 335 -20.82 22.57 4.62
C ILE A 335 -21.29 23.93 4.06
N SER A 336 -22.20 23.94 3.10
CA SER A 336 -22.66 25.15 2.39
C SER A 336 -23.38 26.17 3.28
N THR A 337 -23.82 25.77 4.46
CA THR A 337 -24.47 26.66 5.45
C THR A 337 -23.50 27.28 6.45
N LEU A 338 -22.21 26.93 6.40
CA LEU A 338 -21.22 27.45 7.35
C LEU A 338 -20.81 28.88 6.96
N GLY A 339 -21.05 29.83 7.88
CA GLY A 339 -20.61 31.22 7.72
C GLY A 339 -19.13 31.41 8.06
N ALA A 340 -18.67 32.65 8.06
CA ALA A 340 -17.32 32.98 8.50
C ALA A 340 -17.09 32.59 9.97
N GLY A 341 -15.91 32.05 10.28
CA GLY A 341 -15.50 31.67 11.62
C GLY A 341 -14.99 30.23 11.74
N TRP A 342 -14.84 29.79 12.99
CA TRP A 342 -14.43 28.43 13.33
C TRP A 342 -15.63 27.50 13.44
N HIS A 343 -15.50 26.32 12.85
CA HIS A 343 -16.51 25.26 12.85
C HIS A 343 -15.89 23.91 13.14
N GLU A 344 -16.72 22.98 13.59
CA GLU A 344 -16.35 21.58 13.78
C GLU A 344 -17.12 20.70 12.81
N VAL A 345 -16.38 19.91 12.04
CA VAL A 345 -16.93 18.97 11.06
C VAL A 345 -16.69 17.57 11.59
N ARG A 346 -17.77 16.89 11.95
CA ARG A 346 -17.73 15.52 12.47
C ARG A 346 -17.82 14.51 11.34
N PHE A 347 -16.98 13.48 11.40
CA PHE A 347 -17.04 12.32 10.53
C PHE A 347 -17.22 11.04 11.34
N ASN A 348 -18.16 10.18 10.95
CA ASN A 348 -18.59 9.00 11.70
C ASN A 348 -18.08 7.67 11.11
N GLY A 349 -17.18 7.72 10.13
CA GLY A 349 -16.60 6.52 9.51
C GLY A 349 -17.59 5.72 8.66
N GLN A 350 -18.62 6.37 8.10
CA GLN A 350 -19.60 5.75 7.19
C GLN A 350 -19.53 6.36 5.78
N ASP A 351 -19.89 5.59 4.76
CA ASP A 351 -20.05 6.08 3.38
C ASP A 351 -21.37 6.87 3.19
N ALA A 352 -21.59 7.37 1.97
CA ALA A 352 -22.80 8.10 1.60
C ALA A 352 -24.10 7.28 1.73
N PHE A 353 -24.02 5.95 1.85
CA PHE A 353 -25.15 5.03 2.00
C PHE A 353 -25.35 4.59 3.47
N GLY A 354 -24.54 5.11 4.40
CA GLY A 354 -24.58 4.75 5.81
C GLY A 354 -23.84 3.44 6.15
N ASN A 355 -23.12 2.84 5.19
CA ASN A 355 -22.35 1.64 5.47
C ASN A 355 -21.05 1.99 6.22
N PRO A 356 -20.65 1.21 7.23
CA PRO A 356 -19.38 1.41 7.91
C PRO A 356 -18.19 1.20 6.97
N LEU A 357 -17.28 2.17 6.94
CA LEU A 357 -16.06 2.09 6.14
C LEU A 357 -15.05 1.12 6.73
N PRO A 358 -14.25 0.41 5.90
CA PRO A 358 -13.18 -0.45 6.41
C PRO A 358 -12.12 0.36 7.17
N SER A 359 -11.41 -0.27 8.11
CA SER A 359 -10.21 0.32 8.71
C SER A 359 -9.22 0.69 7.60
N GLY A 360 -8.54 1.83 7.74
CA GLY A 360 -7.62 2.30 6.73
C GLY A 360 -7.45 3.81 6.70
N ILE A 361 -6.67 4.27 5.74
CA ILE A 361 -6.35 5.68 5.53
C ILE A 361 -7.38 6.30 4.58
N TYR A 362 -7.85 7.48 4.94
CA TYR A 362 -8.74 8.29 4.13
C TYR A 362 -8.18 9.71 3.97
N PHE A 363 -8.49 10.33 2.84
CA PHE A 363 -8.08 11.70 2.52
C PHE A 363 -9.30 12.60 2.48
N VAL A 364 -9.32 13.61 3.32
CA VAL A 364 -10.37 14.62 3.39
C VAL A 364 -9.91 15.84 2.60
N GLN A 365 -10.68 16.27 1.62
CA GLN A 365 -10.40 17.44 0.80
C GLN A 365 -11.43 18.54 1.04
N LEU A 366 -10.94 19.75 1.28
CA LEU A 366 -11.73 20.98 1.25
C LEU A 366 -11.59 21.65 -0.12
N GLN A 367 -12.72 22.09 -0.67
CA GLN A 367 -12.75 22.83 -1.93
C GLN A 367 -13.30 24.24 -1.73
N VAL A 368 -12.60 25.24 -2.28
CA VAL A 368 -13.03 26.65 -2.36
C VAL A 368 -13.08 27.02 -3.84
N ASP A 369 -14.23 27.51 -4.31
CA ASP A 369 -14.45 27.86 -5.73
C ASP A 369 -14.13 26.71 -6.71
N GLY A 370 -14.37 25.46 -6.27
CA GLY A 370 -14.11 24.26 -7.06
C GLY A 370 -12.66 23.78 -7.07
N ASN A 371 -11.73 24.54 -6.49
CA ASN A 371 -10.33 24.17 -6.36
C ASN A 371 -10.06 23.51 -5.00
N VAL A 372 -9.26 22.45 -4.97
CA VAL A 372 -8.82 21.82 -3.72
C VAL A 372 -7.81 22.74 -3.04
N THR A 373 -8.15 23.25 -1.85
CA THR A 373 -7.29 24.17 -1.09
C THR A 373 -6.58 23.48 0.07
N ASN A 374 -7.13 22.38 0.58
CA ASN A 374 -6.59 21.67 1.72
C ASN A 374 -6.92 20.18 1.67
N THR A 375 -5.95 19.34 2.06
CA THR A 375 -6.10 17.88 2.15
C THR A 375 -5.59 17.39 3.50
N LEU A 376 -6.42 16.65 4.24
CA LEU A 376 -6.09 16.07 5.54
C LEU A 376 -6.13 14.54 5.47
N ARG A 377 -5.11 13.88 6.03
CA ARG A 377 -5.04 12.42 6.15
C ARG A 377 -5.64 11.98 7.49
N ILE A 378 -6.65 11.12 7.46
CA ILE A 378 -7.30 10.57 8.66
C ILE A 378 -7.17 9.04 8.69
N HIS A 379 -7.02 8.46 9.87
CA HIS A 379 -6.83 7.01 10.05
C HIS A 379 -7.98 6.40 10.85
N LEU A 380 -8.85 5.64 10.18
CA LEU A 380 -9.94 4.89 10.82
C LEU A 380 -9.42 3.52 11.26
N VAL A 381 -9.63 3.20 12.53
CA VAL A 381 -9.34 1.89 13.13
C VAL A 381 -10.64 1.39 13.75
N LYS A 382 -11.01 0.14 13.52
CA LYS A 382 -12.23 -0.47 14.08
C LYS A 382 -11.91 -1.38 15.25
#